data_AF-A0A955NQ67-F1
#
_entry.id   AF-A0A955NQ67-F1
#
_cell.length_a   1.000
_cell.length_b   1.000
_cell.length_c   1.000
_cell.angle_alpha   90.00
_cell.angle_beta   90.00
_cell.angle_gamma   90.00
#
_symmetry.space_group_name_H-M   'P 1'
#
loop_
_entity.id
_entity.type
_entity.pdbx_description
1 polymer ?
#
loop_
_entity_poly.entity_id
_entity_poly.type
_entity_poly.pdbx_seq_one_letter_code
_entity_poly.pdbx_strand_id
1 'polypeptide(L)'
;MSDTPVFSIAFALILIHSLISSPQALQIQNEKDVISISSNGQTLLQYKFDEVPYKPYVKEFYTPSGINILHDAPHDHLHHHALMYAISVDGINFWEEFQAPGQEKHVAFEETTEGEDRTGFVEKLDWINPRTDEVLIQETRTLT
;
A
#
# COMPACT_ATOMS: atom_id res chain seq x y z
N MET A 1 -42.99 14.86 -65.48
CA MET A 1 -43.68 14.14 -64.39
C MET A 1 -43.22 12.70 -64.51
N SER A 2 -42.45 12.10 -63.61
CA SER A 2 -42.23 12.38 -62.18
C SER A 2 -41.00 11.58 -61.73
N ASP A 3 -40.01 12.23 -61.13
CA ASP A 3 -38.92 11.56 -60.41
C ASP A 3 -39.37 11.25 -58.98
N THR A 4 -39.23 10.00 -58.54
CA THR A 4 -39.43 9.58 -57.15
C THR A 4 -38.08 9.47 -56.45
N PRO A 5 -37.89 10.04 -55.24
CA PRO A 5 -36.67 9.83 -54.48
C PRO A 5 -36.79 8.56 -53.63
N VAL A 6 -35.76 7.72 -53.68
CA VAL A 6 -35.56 6.59 -52.77
C VAL A 6 -34.99 7.15 -51.46
N PHE A 7 -35.76 7.08 -50.38
CA PHE A 7 -35.27 7.38 -49.03
C PHE A 7 -34.57 6.13 -48.46
N SER A 8 -33.24 6.17 -48.36
CA SER A 8 -32.49 5.19 -47.58
C SER A 8 -32.57 5.55 -46.10
N ILE A 9 -33.24 4.70 -45.32
CA ILE A 9 -33.23 4.76 -43.84
C ILE A 9 -32.01 3.97 -43.37
N ALA A 10 -31.00 4.67 -42.84
CA ALA A 10 -29.88 4.04 -42.15
C ALA A 10 -30.32 3.59 -40.75
N PHE A 11 -30.31 2.29 -40.49
CA PHE A 11 -30.54 1.69 -39.17
C PHE A 11 -29.27 1.87 -38.33
N ALA A 12 -29.30 2.73 -37.32
CA ALA A 12 -28.24 2.82 -36.32
C ALA A 12 -28.43 1.70 -35.28
N LEU A 13 -27.57 0.68 -35.31
CA LEU A 13 -27.47 -0.29 -34.22
C LEU A 13 -26.84 0.39 -33.00
N ILE A 14 -27.64 0.60 -31.96
CA ILE A 14 -27.13 0.99 -30.64
C ILE A 14 -26.69 -0.29 -29.92
N LEU A 15 -25.38 -0.55 -29.93
CA LEU A 15 -24.75 -1.59 -29.10
C LEU A 15 -24.77 -1.13 -27.63
N ILE A 16 -25.76 -1.63 -26.88
CA ILE A 16 -25.78 -1.55 -25.42
C ILE A 16 -24.68 -2.51 -24.93
N HIS A 17 -23.49 -1.99 -24.67
CA HIS A 17 -22.46 -2.73 -23.95
C HIS A 17 -22.88 -2.77 -22.48
N SER A 18 -23.37 -3.92 -22.03
CA SER A 18 -23.41 -4.22 -20.61
C SER A 18 -21.99 -4.14 -20.08
N LEU A 19 -21.70 -3.16 -19.22
CA LEU A 19 -20.47 -3.12 -18.45
C LEU A 19 -20.52 -4.29 -17.46
N ILE A 20 -20.03 -5.44 -17.90
CA ILE A 20 -19.63 -6.50 -16.98
C ILE A 20 -18.43 -5.91 -16.26
N SER A 21 -18.62 -5.47 -15.01
CA SER A 21 -17.50 -5.11 -14.14
C SER A 21 -16.77 -6.40 -13.81
N SER A 22 -15.70 -6.70 -14.54
CA SER A 22 -14.76 -7.73 -14.11
C SER A 22 -14.26 -7.38 -12.70
N PRO A 23 -14.02 -8.37 -11.83
CA PRO A 23 -13.28 -8.13 -10.59
C PRO A 23 -11.99 -7.39 -10.92
N GLN A 24 -11.78 -6.27 -10.24
CA GLN A 24 -10.78 -5.30 -10.63
C GLN A 24 -9.44 -5.73 -10.03
N ALA A 25 -8.53 -6.21 -10.88
CA ALA A 25 -7.24 -6.71 -10.42
C ALA A 25 -6.48 -5.64 -9.63
N LEU A 26 -6.04 -6.00 -8.43
CA LEU A 26 -5.14 -5.21 -7.62
C LEU A 26 -3.72 -5.37 -8.16
N GLN A 27 -3.01 -4.26 -8.35
CA GLN A 27 -1.64 -4.23 -8.82
C GLN A 27 -0.72 -3.78 -7.69
N ILE A 28 0.44 -4.40 -7.57
CA ILE A 28 1.49 -4.02 -6.63
C ILE A 28 2.71 -3.51 -7.39
N GLN A 29 3.26 -2.39 -6.93
CA GLN A 29 4.45 -1.80 -7.50
C GLN A 29 5.47 -1.64 -6.38
N ASN A 30 6.65 -2.22 -6.58
CA ASN A 30 7.77 -2.10 -5.65
C ASN A 30 8.77 -1.08 -6.19
N GLU A 31 8.91 0.02 -5.48
CA GLU A 31 9.88 1.08 -5.77
C GLU A 31 11.08 0.95 -4.82
N LYS A 32 11.93 1.97 -4.76
CA LYS A 32 13.15 1.91 -3.95
C LYS A 32 12.84 1.85 -2.44
N ASP A 33 11.88 2.66 -1.98
CA ASP A 33 11.58 2.86 -0.56
C ASP A 33 10.09 2.68 -0.21
N VAL A 34 9.26 2.42 -1.22
CA VAL A 34 7.80 2.30 -1.08
C VAL A 34 7.27 1.12 -1.90
N ILE A 35 6.31 0.38 -1.32
CA ILE A 35 5.39 -0.50 -2.05
C ILE A 35 4.05 0.21 -2.19
N SER A 36 3.54 0.30 -3.41
CA SER A 36 2.21 0.83 -3.70
C SER A 36 1.27 -0.28 -4.18
N ILE A 37 0.08 -0.38 -3.59
CA ILE A 37 -1.02 -1.22 -4.10
C ILE A 37 -2.05 -0.30 -4.74
N SER A 38 -2.50 -0.63 -5.94
CA SER A 38 -3.40 0.20 -6.74
C SER A 38 -4.47 -0.62 -7.46
N SER A 39 -5.55 0.05 -7.87
CA SER A 39 -6.62 -0.53 -8.67
C SER A 39 -7.12 0.51 -9.66
N ASN A 40 -7.21 0.16 -10.96
CA ASN A 40 -7.51 1.11 -12.05
C ASN A 40 -6.64 2.39 -12.04
N GLY A 41 -5.37 2.26 -11.66
CA GLY A 41 -4.45 3.40 -11.57
C GLY A 41 -4.68 4.33 -10.38
N GLN A 42 -5.64 4.02 -9.49
CA GLN A 42 -5.80 4.70 -8.21
C GLN A 42 -5.02 3.96 -7.12
N THR A 43 -4.12 4.67 -6.44
CA THR A 43 -3.43 4.13 -5.27
C THR A 43 -4.42 3.87 -4.14
N LEU A 44 -4.36 2.65 -3.61
CA LEU A 44 -5.14 2.21 -2.46
C LEU A 44 -4.29 2.17 -1.21
N LEU A 45 -3.02 1.80 -1.30
CA LEU A 45 -2.14 1.69 -0.15
C LEU A 45 -0.70 2.07 -0.52
N GLN A 46 -0.01 2.78 0.37
CA GLN A 46 1.44 2.99 0.31
C GLN A 46 2.09 2.49 1.59
N TYR A 47 3.01 1.54 1.45
CA TYR A 47 3.86 1.03 2.51
C TYR A 47 5.26 1.58 2.35
N LYS A 48 5.76 2.35 3.31
CA LYS A 48 7.12 2.91 3.27
C LYS A 48 8.02 2.02 4.12
N PHE A 49 9.05 1.45 3.50
CA PHE A 49 9.92 0.44 4.12
C PHE A 49 11.39 0.83 4.16
N ASP A 50 11.81 1.79 3.33
CA ASP A 50 13.14 2.38 3.39
C ASP A 50 13.03 3.90 3.50
N GLU A 51 14.15 4.58 3.76
CA GLU A 51 14.21 6.01 4.05
C GLU A 51 13.22 6.43 5.16
N VAL A 52 12.96 5.50 6.08
CA VAL A 52 12.23 5.69 7.34
C VAL A 52 13.22 5.68 8.50
N PRO A 53 13.07 6.58 9.49
CA PRO A 53 14.09 6.74 10.51
C PRO A 53 14.18 5.52 11.44
N TYR A 54 13.04 4.88 11.76
CA TYR A 54 12.98 3.85 12.81
C TYR A 54 12.25 2.58 12.43
N LYS A 55 11.21 2.65 11.60
CA LYS A 55 10.38 1.49 11.29
C LYS A 55 9.60 1.65 9.99
N PRO A 56 9.38 0.56 9.24
CA PRO A 56 8.41 0.52 8.16
C PRO A 56 6.96 0.64 8.64
N TYR A 57 6.11 1.25 7.82
CA TYR A 57 4.70 1.48 8.16
C TYR A 57 3.84 1.69 6.92
N VAL A 58 2.53 1.50 7.06
CA VAL A 58 1.55 1.89 6.05
C VAL A 58 1.33 3.40 6.19
N LYS A 59 1.90 4.16 5.27
CA LYS A 59 1.84 5.63 5.23
C LYS A 59 0.47 6.13 4.82
N GLU A 60 -0.12 5.49 3.81
CA GLU A 60 -1.40 5.90 3.24
C GLU A 60 -2.28 4.68 3.01
N PHE A 61 -3.58 4.80 3.31
CA PHE A 61 -4.57 3.79 3.00
C PHE A 61 -5.87 4.47 2.60
N TYR A 62 -6.29 4.28 1.36
CA TYR A 62 -7.41 4.97 0.74
C TYR A 62 -8.64 4.07 0.68
N THR A 63 -9.78 4.68 0.99
CA THR A 63 -11.08 4.12 0.60
C THR A 63 -11.19 4.03 -0.93
N PRO A 64 -12.08 3.18 -1.48
CA PRO A 64 -12.34 3.15 -2.92
C PRO A 64 -12.73 4.52 -3.50
N SER A 65 -13.32 5.41 -2.70
CA SER A 65 -13.66 6.79 -3.10
C SER A 65 -12.49 7.78 -3.03
N GLY A 66 -11.28 7.33 -2.70
CA GLY A 66 -10.06 8.17 -2.68
C GLY A 66 -9.84 8.97 -1.40
N ILE A 67 -10.51 8.63 -0.31
CA ILE A 67 -10.28 9.26 1.00
C ILE A 67 -9.20 8.47 1.75
N ASN A 68 -8.05 9.11 2.05
CA ASN A 68 -7.04 8.52 2.95
C ASN A 68 -7.59 8.48 4.38
N ILE A 69 -7.54 7.32 5.02
CA ILE A 69 -8.04 7.12 6.39
C ILE A 69 -6.93 7.14 7.45
N LEU A 70 -5.68 7.29 7.04
CA LEU A 70 -4.52 7.35 7.94
C LEU A 70 -3.98 8.78 8.04
N HIS A 71 -3.36 9.06 9.17
CA HIS A 71 -2.68 10.32 9.43
C HIS A 71 -1.27 10.04 9.96
N ASP A 72 -0.27 10.47 9.21
CA ASP A 72 1.14 10.27 9.51
C ASP A 72 1.73 11.50 10.21
N ALA A 73 2.51 11.26 11.27
CA ALA A 73 3.25 12.25 12.06
C ALA A 73 2.49 13.56 12.32
N PRO A 74 1.31 13.51 12.98
CA PRO A 74 0.60 14.72 13.37
C PRO A 74 1.51 15.64 14.20
N HIS A 75 1.34 16.95 14.03
CA HIS A 75 2.24 17.97 14.59
C HIS A 75 2.44 17.91 16.11
N ASP A 76 1.49 17.37 16.86
CA ASP A 76 1.53 17.21 18.32
C ASP A 76 2.05 15.83 18.76
N HIS A 77 2.20 14.87 17.85
CA HIS A 77 2.66 13.51 18.12
C HIS A 77 3.45 12.94 16.91
N LEU A 78 4.62 13.52 16.64
CA LEU A 78 5.44 13.17 15.47
C LEU A 78 5.87 11.70 15.40
N HIS A 79 5.93 11.02 16.55
CA HIS A 79 6.26 9.59 16.66
C HIS A 79 5.15 8.66 16.16
N HIS A 80 3.95 9.20 15.90
CA HIS A 80 2.83 8.41 15.41
C HIS A 80 2.90 8.27 13.88
N HIS A 81 3.40 7.13 13.41
CA HIS A 81 3.37 6.77 12.00
C HIS A 81 2.11 6.00 11.64
N ALA A 82 1.15 6.71 11.03
CA ALA A 82 -0.06 6.17 10.38
C ALA A 82 -0.52 4.80 10.93
N LEU A 83 -0.35 3.70 10.17
CA LEU A 83 -0.52 2.35 10.69
C LEU A 83 0.84 1.65 10.78
N MET A 84 1.30 1.47 12.01
CA MET A 84 2.58 0.85 12.37
C MET A 84 2.39 -0.24 13.42
N TYR A 85 3.39 -1.10 13.55
CA TYR A 85 3.53 -2.03 14.67
C TYR A 85 4.88 -1.75 15.34
N ALA A 86 4.89 -1.59 16.66
CA ALA A 86 6.10 -1.44 17.45
C ALA A 86 5.78 -1.79 18.91
N ILE A 87 6.72 -2.43 19.61
CA ILE A 87 6.59 -2.79 21.04
C ILE A 87 7.94 -2.64 21.74
N SER A 88 7.95 -2.75 23.07
CA SER A 88 9.21 -2.87 23.80
C SER A 88 9.71 -4.32 23.82
N VAL A 89 11.00 -4.52 23.60
CA VAL A 89 11.68 -5.82 23.62
C VAL A 89 12.91 -5.72 24.50
N ASP A 90 13.01 -6.56 25.53
CA ASP A 90 14.15 -6.58 26.48
C ASP A 90 14.55 -5.21 27.03
N GLY A 91 13.55 -4.36 27.28
CA GLY A 91 13.74 -3.00 27.81
C GLY A 91 14.15 -1.94 26.76
N ILE A 92 14.28 -2.32 25.49
CA ILE A 92 14.43 -1.39 24.36
C ILE A 92 13.05 -1.03 23.82
N ASN A 93 12.77 0.27 23.73
CA ASN A 93 11.52 0.80 23.20
C ASN A 93 11.64 1.04 21.69
N PHE A 94 10.77 0.42 20.89
CA PHE A 94 10.66 0.66 19.45
C PHE A 94 9.50 1.61 19.10
N TRP A 95 8.55 1.84 20.01
CA TRP A 95 7.38 2.69 19.79
C TRP A 95 7.73 4.18 19.88
N GLU A 96 8.29 4.63 21.01
CA GLU A 96 8.60 6.04 21.25
C GLU A 96 9.95 6.42 20.62
N GLU A 97 9.98 7.43 19.75
CA GLU A 97 11.20 7.77 18.99
C GLU A 97 11.99 8.90 19.65
N PHE A 98 12.31 8.71 20.93
CA PHE A 98 12.91 9.77 21.74
C PHE A 98 14.39 9.52 22.06
N GLN A 99 14.70 8.72 23.08
CA GLN A 99 16.08 8.51 23.55
C GLN A 99 16.60 7.14 23.13
N ALA A 100 17.35 7.11 22.02
CA ALA A 100 17.90 5.90 21.43
C ALA A 100 16.82 4.80 21.27
N PRO A 101 15.80 5.04 20.43
CA PRO A 101 14.79 4.04 20.12
C PRO A 101 15.38 2.89 19.32
N GLY A 102 14.81 1.70 19.49
CA GLY A 102 15.09 0.57 18.62
C GLY A 102 14.70 0.86 17.18
N GLN A 103 15.35 0.16 16.25
CA GLN A 103 15.07 0.26 14.82
C GLN A 103 14.53 -1.06 14.29
N GLU A 104 13.35 -1.03 13.69
CA GLU A 104 12.86 -2.10 12.82
C GLU A 104 13.40 -1.85 11.42
N LYS A 105 14.33 -2.68 10.96
CA LYS A 105 15.03 -2.48 9.70
C LYS A 105 14.55 -3.45 8.64
N HIS A 106 14.12 -2.94 7.50
CA HIS A 106 13.86 -3.73 6.31
C HIS A 106 15.09 -4.56 5.93
N VAL A 107 14.90 -5.88 5.78
CA VAL A 107 15.93 -6.82 5.32
C VAL A 107 15.68 -7.21 3.87
N ALA A 108 14.48 -7.73 3.58
CA ALA A 108 14.08 -8.16 2.24
C ALA A 108 12.56 -8.37 2.15
N PHE A 109 12.03 -8.34 0.93
CA PHE A 109 10.74 -8.96 0.62
C PHE A 109 10.96 -10.41 0.19
N GLU A 110 10.26 -11.35 0.81
CA GLU A 110 10.32 -12.79 0.45
C GLU A 110 9.32 -13.15 -0.64
N GLU A 111 8.12 -12.57 -0.57
CA GLU A 111 7.03 -12.85 -1.49
C GLU A 111 6.28 -11.57 -1.82
N THR A 112 5.82 -11.48 -3.06
CA THR A 112 4.85 -10.48 -3.50
C THR A 112 3.75 -11.23 -4.23
N THR A 113 2.50 -11.08 -3.78
CA THR A 113 1.33 -11.72 -4.39
C THR A 113 0.55 -10.67 -5.16
N GLU A 114 0.22 -10.96 -6.42
CA GLU A 114 -0.76 -10.22 -7.21
C GLU A 114 -1.96 -11.13 -7.51
N GLY A 115 -3.17 -10.62 -7.34
CA GLY A 115 -4.39 -11.36 -7.64
C GLY A 115 -5.65 -10.51 -7.61
N GLU A 116 -6.75 -11.07 -8.10
CA GLU A 116 -8.07 -10.42 -8.05
C GLU A 116 -8.61 -10.33 -6.60
N ASP A 117 -8.35 -11.36 -5.78
CA ASP A 117 -8.88 -11.46 -4.42
C ASP A 117 -7.87 -11.10 -3.32
N ARG A 118 -6.56 -11.17 -3.61
CA ARG A 118 -5.49 -10.94 -2.64
C ARG A 118 -4.25 -10.39 -3.32
N THR A 119 -3.79 -9.21 -2.90
CA THR A 119 -2.55 -8.59 -3.34
C THR A 119 -1.79 -8.06 -2.15
N GLY A 120 -0.50 -8.34 -2.07
CA GLY A 120 0.24 -8.11 -0.84
C GLY A 120 1.69 -8.55 -0.92
N PHE A 121 2.36 -8.55 0.22
CA PHE A 121 3.76 -8.95 0.33
C PHE A 121 4.08 -9.57 1.69
N VAL A 122 5.20 -10.28 1.73
CA VAL A 122 5.85 -10.77 2.94
C VAL A 122 7.20 -10.10 3.08
N GLU A 123 7.44 -9.46 4.22
CA GLU A 123 8.66 -8.72 4.52
C GLU A 123 9.41 -9.36 5.69
N LYS A 124 10.74 -9.34 5.63
CA LYS A 124 11.63 -9.62 6.76
C LYS A 124 12.17 -8.34 7.35
N LEU A 125 12.15 -8.30 8.68
CA LEU A 125 12.60 -7.17 9.47
C LEU A 125 13.53 -7.65 10.58
N ASP A 126 14.61 -6.92 10.81
CA ASP A 126 15.44 -7.09 12.00
C ASP A 126 15.14 -5.96 12.99
N TRP A 127 14.90 -6.31 14.25
CA TRP A 127 14.69 -5.35 15.33
C TRP A 127 16.01 -5.14 16.05
N ILE A 128 16.61 -3.97 15.87
CA ILE A 128 17.99 -3.68 16.23
C ILE A 128 18.05 -2.88 17.53
N ASN A 129 18.87 -3.33 18.48
CA ASN A 129 19.23 -2.57 19.65
C ASN A 129 20.15 -1.40 19.25
N PRO A 130 19.75 -0.14 19.50
CA PRO A 130 20.48 1.02 19.00
C PRO A 130 21.78 1.31 19.76
N ARG A 131 22.06 0.56 20.83
CA ARG A 131 23.25 0.74 21.68
C ARG A 131 24.32 -0.30 21.41
N THR A 132 23.92 -1.49 20.96
CA THR A 132 24.81 -2.66 20.79
C THR A 132 24.85 -3.17 19.36
N ASP A 133 23.98 -2.68 18.47
CA ASP A 133 23.75 -3.18 17.11
C ASP A 133 23.31 -4.66 17.06
N GLU A 134 22.89 -5.21 18.19
CA GLU A 134 22.37 -6.57 18.30
C GLU A 134 20.97 -6.68 17.68
N VAL A 135 20.72 -7.74 16.91
CA VAL A 135 19.38 -8.10 16.45
C VAL A 135 18.64 -8.82 17.58
N LEU A 136 17.60 -8.19 18.11
CA LEU A 136 16.77 -8.71 19.20
C LEU A 136 15.64 -9.62 18.68
N ILE A 137 15.06 -9.27 17.53
CA ILE A 137 13.98 -10.03 16.88
C ILE A 137 14.23 -10.08 15.38
N GLN A 138 13.96 -11.24 14.79
CA GLN A 138 13.77 -11.39 13.35
C GLN A 138 12.27 -11.58 13.10
N GLU A 139 11.62 -10.57 12.51
CA GLU A 139 10.20 -10.57 12.23
C GLU A 139 9.91 -10.99 10.79
N THR A 140 8.80 -11.68 10.60
CA THR A 140 8.15 -11.86 9.30
C THR A 140 6.81 -11.15 9.33
N ARG A 141 6.66 -10.13 8.48
CA ARG A 141 5.46 -9.30 8.39
C ARG A 141 4.71 -9.60 7.11
N THR A 142 3.39 -9.65 7.18
CA THR A 142 2.53 -9.88 6.02
C THR A 142 1.49 -8.79 5.92
N LEU A 143 1.34 -8.23 4.72
CA LEU A 143 0.28 -7.30 4.35
C LEU A 143 -0.42 -7.87 3.13
N THR A 144 -1.75 -8.07 3.20
CA THR A 144 -2.58 -8.73 2.16
C THR A 144 -3.95 -8.12 2.04
#